data_AF-A0A2E1V6H0-F1
#
_entry.id   AF-A0A2E1V6H0-F1
#
_cell.length_a   1.000
_cell.length_b   1.000
_cell.length_c   1.000
_cell.angle_alpha   90.00
_cell.angle_beta   90.00
_cell.angle_gamma   90.00
#
_symmetry.space_group_name_H-M   'P 1'
#
loop_
_entity.id
_entity.type
_entity.pdbx_description
1 polymer ?
#
loop_
_entity_poly.entity_id
_entity_poly.type
_entity_poly.pdbx_seq_one_letter_code
_entity_poly.pdbx_strand_id
1 'polypeptide(L)'
;MTLSGCGSIDAGDVRRVYMRSIESAESQPQSRENLGLPSLTLQMGWREQAMATNVSFNPQLWPSQVPQDFEQQTWSKELPLMAPQVTAILTSDFGWRGLYNKRDFHSGIDIAAAAGTVIYTPGPGHVLYVKHAGTDSGVVITDGERQHTFWHTKPAPGLKRGDWLDRGYRVGTMVKWGSRTHLHYSVHLTGPSDTHKARNDGNAIDPLTLIRRLKQGVIAAKQAEAIQAQQSELAWTGDSGLRDNHRSLMLAAAHQSSPSERSKPAQGPELTYRVETLLPERP
;
A
#
# COMPACT_ATOMS: atom_id res chain seq x y z
N MET A 1 58.16 19.66 -42.69
CA MET A 1 59.28 18.69 -42.66
C MET A 1 59.67 18.45 -41.20
N THR A 2 60.26 17.29 -40.87
CA THR A 2 61.17 17.00 -39.71
C THR A 2 60.84 17.62 -38.33
N LEU A 3 60.40 16.86 -37.32
CA LEU A 3 61.21 16.01 -36.40
C LEU A 3 62.09 16.84 -35.43
N SER A 4 62.30 16.50 -34.14
CA SER A 4 62.40 15.19 -33.45
C SER A 4 61.80 15.24 -32.02
N GLY A 5 61.61 14.18 -31.21
CA GLY A 5 61.72 12.73 -31.44
C GLY A 5 62.73 12.01 -30.51
N CYS A 6 62.22 11.19 -29.57
CA CYS A 6 62.80 10.05 -28.78
C CYS A 6 61.66 9.55 -27.83
N GLY A 7 61.35 8.26 -27.56
CA GLY A 7 61.93 6.95 -27.94
C GLY A 7 62.77 6.32 -26.81
N SER A 8 62.60 5.08 -26.33
CA SER A 8 61.59 3.97 -26.48
C SER A 8 61.64 3.12 -25.16
N ILE A 9 61.24 1.86 -24.90
CA ILE A 9 60.85 0.57 -25.55
C ILE A 9 59.85 -0.12 -24.54
N ASP A 10 58.68 -0.69 -24.88
CA ASP A 10 58.34 -2.07 -25.35
C ASP A 10 58.85 -3.26 -24.46
N ALA A 11 58.21 -4.44 -24.33
CA ALA A 11 57.00 -5.02 -24.94
C ALA A 11 56.31 -6.04 -24.02
N GLY A 12 55.06 -6.47 -24.32
CA GLY A 12 54.35 -7.50 -23.53
C GLY A 12 52.94 -7.89 -24.00
N ASP A 13 52.82 -8.52 -25.17
CA ASP A 13 51.53 -8.97 -25.77
C ASP A 13 51.04 -10.32 -25.23
N VAL A 14 49.76 -10.41 -24.82
CA VAL A 14 48.89 -11.55 -25.16
C VAL A 14 47.43 -11.08 -25.33
N ARG A 15 46.86 -11.25 -26.53
CA ARG A 15 45.40 -11.16 -26.75
C ARG A 15 44.67 -12.42 -26.25
N ARG A 16 43.51 -12.28 -25.59
CA ARG A 16 42.52 -13.37 -25.55
C ARG A 16 41.07 -12.89 -25.41
N VAL A 17 40.23 -13.32 -26.35
CA VAL A 17 38.77 -13.20 -26.28
C VAL A 17 38.22 -14.38 -25.48
N TYR A 18 37.23 -14.12 -24.62
CA TYR A 18 36.29 -15.15 -24.18
C TYR A 18 34.86 -14.58 -24.14
N MET A 19 34.08 -14.91 -25.16
CA MET A 19 32.69 -15.26 -24.91
C MET A 19 32.69 -16.61 -24.20
N ARG A 20 31.92 -16.73 -23.11
CA ARG A 20 31.34 -18.02 -22.74
C ARG A 20 30.00 -17.77 -22.06
N SER A 21 28.98 -18.46 -22.56
CA SER A 21 27.66 -18.51 -21.94
C SER A 21 27.73 -19.22 -20.59
N ILE A 22 26.88 -18.78 -19.66
CA ILE A 22 26.41 -19.60 -18.55
C ILE A 22 24.88 -19.56 -18.63
N GLU A 23 24.32 -20.68 -19.06
CA GLU A 23 22.89 -20.96 -18.92
C GLU A 23 22.60 -21.48 -17.51
N SER A 24 21.31 -21.54 -17.17
CA SER A 24 20.78 -22.32 -16.04
C SER A 24 21.28 -21.96 -14.64
N ALA A 25 20.50 -21.10 -13.98
CA ALA A 25 19.91 -21.50 -12.71
C ALA A 25 18.50 -20.87 -12.61
N GLU A 26 17.47 -21.58 -13.06
CA GLU A 26 16.08 -21.23 -12.73
C GLU A 26 15.82 -21.50 -11.24
N SER A 27 16.28 -20.60 -10.37
CA SER A 27 15.74 -20.52 -9.01
C SER A 27 14.29 -20.08 -9.13
N GLN A 28 13.36 -21.05 -9.17
CA GLN A 28 11.93 -20.79 -9.06
C GLN A 28 11.71 -19.79 -7.92
N PRO A 29 10.99 -18.67 -8.16
CA PRO A 29 10.66 -17.75 -7.09
C PRO A 29 9.68 -18.46 -6.15
N GLN A 30 10.22 -19.07 -5.08
CA GLN A 30 9.40 -19.59 -3.99
C GLN A 30 8.41 -18.52 -3.59
N SER A 31 7.15 -18.93 -3.42
CA SER A 31 6.01 -18.05 -3.27
C SER A 31 6.15 -17.16 -2.03
N ARG A 32 6.77 -16.00 -2.20
CA ARG A 32 6.51 -14.84 -1.37
C ARG A 32 5.00 -14.63 -1.44
N GLU A 33 4.33 -14.71 -0.29
CA GLU A 33 2.93 -14.32 -0.19
C GLU A 33 2.85 -12.81 -0.43
N ASN A 34 2.72 -12.47 -1.71
CA ASN A 34 2.58 -11.11 -2.15
C ASN A 34 1.14 -10.68 -1.84
N LEU A 35 0.91 -10.31 -0.58
CA LEU A 35 -0.20 -9.49 -0.11
C LEU A 35 -0.10 -8.06 -0.69
N GLY A 36 0.22 -7.98 -1.98
CA GLY A 36 0.25 -6.78 -2.78
C GLY A 36 -1.16 -6.27 -3.02
N LEU A 37 -1.23 -5.04 -3.53
CA LEU A 37 -2.51 -4.46 -3.90
C LEU A 37 -3.11 -5.28 -5.07
N PRO A 38 -4.45 -5.43 -5.14
CA PRO A 38 -5.13 -6.15 -6.23
C PRO A 38 -4.72 -5.61 -7.60
N SER A 39 -4.72 -6.46 -8.63
CA SER A 39 -4.34 -6.04 -9.99
C SER A 39 -5.17 -4.86 -10.50
N LEU A 40 -4.58 -4.04 -11.36
CA LEU A 40 -5.20 -2.87 -11.98
C LEU A 40 -6.60 -3.16 -12.52
N THR A 41 -6.78 -4.30 -13.21
CA THR A 41 -8.06 -4.75 -13.76
C THR A 41 -9.13 -4.94 -12.68
N LEU A 42 -8.78 -5.55 -11.55
CA LEU A 42 -9.70 -5.76 -10.42
C LEU A 42 -10.03 -4.43 -9.72
N GLN A 43 -9.06 -3.52 -9.60
CA GLN A 43 -9.29 -2.18 -9.05
C GLN A 43 -10.15 -1.30 -9.98
N MET A 44 -10.01 -1.42 -11.31
CA MET A 44 -10.90 -0.77 -12.27
C MET A 44 -12.35 -1.30 -12.13
N GLY A 45 -12.55 -2.62 -12.03
CA GLY A 45 -13.87 -3.19 -11.78
C GLY A 45 -14.49 -2.76 -10.44
N TRP A 46 -13.69 -2.60 -9.38
CA TRP A 46 -14.16 -2.03 -8.11
C TRP A 46 -14.50 -0.55 -8.21
N ARG A 47 -13.77 0.22 -9.02
CA ARG A 47 -14.06 1.62 -9.32
C ARG A 47 -15.38 1.77 -10.09
N GLU A 48 -15.58 0.96 -11.14
CA GLU A 48 -16.83 0.91 -11.90
C GLU A 48 -18.02 0.54 -11.01
N GLN A 49 -17.88 -0.48 -10.15
CA GLN A 49 -18.91 -0.83 -9.17
C GLN A 49 -19.20 0.35 -8.22
N ALA A 50 -18.16 1.02 -7.70
CA ALA A 50 -18.33 2.14 -6.79
C ALA A 50 -19.08 3.32 -7.45
N MET A 51 -18.71 3.67 -8.70
CA MET A 51 -19.40 4.69 -9.51
C MET A 51 -20.85 4.32 -9.84
N ALA A 52 -21.15 3.03 -10.03
CA ALA A 52 -22.51 2.54 -10.25
C ALA A 52 -23.36 2.58 -8.97
N THR A 53 -22.77 2.33 -7.80
CA THR A 53 -23.47 2.41 -6.50
C THR A 53 -23.56 3.81 -5.92
N ASN A 54 -22.64 4.72 -6.26
CA ASN A 54 -22.61 6.09 -5.80
C ASN A 54 -22.21 7.03 -6.95
N VAL A 55 -23.20 7.70 -7.53
CA VAL A 55 -23.01 8.67 -8.62
C VAL A 55 -22.07 9.82 -8.25
N SER A 56 -21.92 10.14 -6.97
CA SER A 56 -21.00 11.19 -6.48
C SER A 56 -19.53 10.87 -6.74
N PHE A 57 -19.20 9.60 -6.96
CA PHE A 57 -17.84 9.15 -7.32
C PHE A 57 -17.58 9.17 -8.84
N ASN A 58 -18.57 9.52 -9.66
CA ASN A 58 -18.43 9.60 -11.11
C ASN A 58 -18.20 11.06 -11.56
N PRO A 59 -16.99 11.45 -12.00
CA PRO A 59 -16.70 12.83 -12.42
C PRO A 59 -17.39 13.24 -13.73
N GLN A 60 -18.01 12.32 -14.47
CA GLN A 60 -18.75 12.60 -15.70
C GLN A 60 -20.25 12.75 -15.47
N LEU A 61 -20.81 12.06 -14.47
CA LEU A 61 -22.24 12.14 -14.13
C LEU A 61 -22.46 13.12 -12.98
N TRP A 62 -23.31 14.11 -13.21
CA TRP A 62 -23.59 15.14 -12.21
C TRP A 62 -24.72 14.65 -11.29
N PRO A 63 -24.50 14.48 -9.98
CA PRO A 63 -25.59 14.18 -9.08
C PRO A 63 -26.52 15.41 -9.01
N SER A 64 -27.82 15.20 -9.18
CA SER A 64 -28.84 16.27 -9.21
C SER A 64 -29.01 16.99 -7.87
N GLN A 65 -28.57 16.35 -6.80
CA GLN A 65 -28.25 16.97 -5.52
C GLN A 65 -26.76 16.70 -5.26
N VAL A 66 -25.96 17.76 -5.07
CA VAL A 66 -24.62 17.60 -4.49
C VAL A 66 -24.81 17.03 -3.09
N PRO A 67 -24.03 16.02 -2.65
CA PRO A 67 -24.10 15.52 -1.28
C PRO A 67 -24.03 16.65 -0.25
N GLN A 68 -24.73 16.48 0.87
CA GLN A 68 -24.61 17.37 2.02
C GLN A 68 -23.14 17.52 2.43
N ASP A 69 -22.73 18.73 2.82
CA ASP A 69 -21.33 19.04 3.14
C ASP A 69 -20.73 18.00 4.09
N PHE A 70 -19.54 17.49 3.73
CA PHE A 70 -18.94 16.34 4.38
C PHE A 70 -18.70 16.61 5.88
N GLU A 71 -19.35 15.81 6.73
CA GLU A 71 -19.18 15.86 8.19
C GLU A 71 -17.76 15.42 8.57
N GLN A 72 -17.00 16.35 9.15
CA GLN A 72 -15.60 16.13 9.51
C GLN A 72 -15.46 15.05 10.58
N GLN A 73 -14.58 14.09 10.34
CA GLN A 73 -14.43 12.90 11.18
C GLN A 73 -13.01 12.81 11.74
N THR A 74 -12.85 12.31 12.98
CA THR A 74 -11.54 11.93 13.50
C THR A 74 -10.89 10.93 12.55
N TRP A 75 -9.65 11.19 12.13
CA TRP A 75 -8.96 10.33 11.17
C TRP A 75 -8.75 8.92 11.74
N SER A 76 -9.41 7.94 11.11
CA SER A 76 -9.46 6.52 11.50
C SER A 76 -8.21 5.71 11.12
N LYS A 77 -7.18 6.37 10.57
CA LYS A 77 -5.81 5.84 10.37
C LYS A 77 -5.76 4.56 9.51
N GLU A 78 -6.70 4.38 8.58
CA GLU A 78 -6.74 3.23 7.67
C GLU A 78 -5.53 3.17 6.73
N LEU A 79 -5.02 4.35 6.34
CA LEU A 79 -3.77 4.50 5.60
C LEU A 79 -2.67 5.01 6.56
N PRO A 80 -1.46 4.40 6.58
CA PRO A 80 -0.33 4.84 7.41
C PRO A 80 0.38 6.07 6.81
N LEU A 81 -0.37 7.15 6.55
CA LEU A 81 0.13 8.42 6.01
C LEU A 81 0.85 9.27 7.05
N MET A 82 0.56 9.04 8.33
CA MET A 82 1.06 9.77 9.50
C MET A 82 1.35 8.78 10.64
N ALA A 83 2.17 9.16 11.62
CA ALA A 83 2.50 8.27 12.74
C ALA A 83 1.28 8.02 13.66
N PRO A 84 1.12 6.85 14.30
CA PRO A 84 -0.10 6.47 15.03
C PRO A 84 -0.52 7.43 16.15
N GLN A 85 0.43 8.11 16.79
CA GLN A 85 0.21 9.10 17.84
C GLN A 85 -0.26 10.47 17.34
N VAL A 86 -0.35 10.70 16.03
CA VAL A 86 -0.86 11.95 15.47
C VAL A 86 -2.39 11.98 15.59
N THR A 87 -2.91 13.04 16.22
CA THR A 87 -4.31 13.45 16.12
C THR A 87 -4.51 14.19 14.80
N ALA A 88 -5.46 13.72 14.00
CA ALA A 88 -5.80 14.28 12.70
C ALA A 88 -7.31 14.16 12.44
N ILE A 89 -7.81 14.95 11.51
CA ILE A 89 -9.23 15.03 11.14
C ILE A 89 -9.33 14.86 9.63
N LEU A 90 -10.18 13.94 9.16
CA LEU A 90 -10.62 13.89 7.77
C LEU A 90 -11.57 15.07 7.56
N THR A 91 -11.17 16.04 6.75
CA THR A 91 -11.89 17.30 6.52
C THR A 91 -12.62 17.36 5.18
N SER A 92 -12.30 16.46 4.24
CA SER A 92 -13.10 16.18 3.04
C SER A 92 -12.82 14.77 2.55
N ASP A 93 -13.88 14.01 2.25
CA ASP A 93 -13.79 12.74 1.53
C ASP A 93 -13.72 12.96 0.00
N PHE A 94 -13.67 11.87 -0.77
CA PHE A 94 -13.60 11.80 -2.22
C PHE A 94 -14.95 12.05 -2.92
N GLY A 95 -14.91 12.64 -4.13
CA GLY A 95 -16.05 12.79 -5.03
C GLY A 95 -16.61 14.22 -5.15
N TRP A 96 -17.81 14.33 -5.71
CA TRP A 96 -18.49 15.62 -5.91
C TRP A 96 -18.83 16.33 -4.60
N ARG A 97 -18.38 17.58 -4.46
CA ARG A 97 -18.67 18.49 -3.33
C ARG A 97 -19.01 19.91 -3.78
N GLY A 98 -19.56 20.70 -2.87
CA GLY A 98 -19.69 22.14 -3.02
C GLY A 98 -18.44 22.86 -2.52
N LEU A 99 -17.88 23.78 -3.30
CA LEU A 99 -16.73 24.59 -2.88
C LEU A 99 -16.86 26.03 -3.42
N TYR A 100 -16.96 27.01 -2.53
CA TYR A 100 -17.18 28.43 -2.87
C TYR A 100 -18.36 28.67 -3.83
N ASN A 101 -19.49 28.01 -3.58
CA ASN A 101 -20.69 28.02 -4.42
C ASN A 101 -20.47 27.50 -5.86
N LYS A 102 -19.38 26.75 -6.09
CA LYS A 102 -19.08 26.03 -7.33
C LYS A 102 -19.12 24.52 -7.08
N ARG A 103 -19.32 23.76 -8.16
CA ARG A 103 -19.16 22.30 -8.15
C ARG A 103 -17.67 21.97 -8.26
N ASP A 104 -17.19 21.09 -7.40
CA ASP A 104 -15.80 20.63 -7.33
C ASP A 104 -15.81 19.09 -7.25
N PHE A 105 -15.01 18.42 -8.09
CA PHE A 105 -14.83 16.97 -7.97
C PHE A 105 -13.52 16.72 -7.22
N HIS A 106 -13.64 16.17 -6.01
CA HIS A 106 -12.49 15.95 -5.17
C HIS A 106 -11.86 14.59 -5.46
N SER A 107 -10.82 14.57 -6.29
CA SER A 107 -10.09 13.35 -6.69
C SER A 107 -9.17 12.76 -5.60
N GLY A 108 -9.37 13.10 -4.33
CA GLY A 108 -8.60 12.62 -3.18
C GLY A 108 -9.35 12.78 -1.85
N ILE A 109 -8.59 12.78 -0.75
CA ILE A 109 -9.06 13.04 0.61
C ILE A 109 -8.19 14.11 1.28
N ASP A 110 -8.82 14.98 2.06
CA ASP A 110 -8.16 16.09 2.78
C ASP A 110 -8.08 15.74 4.27
N ILE A 111 -6.86 15.62 4.82
CA ILE A 111 -6.61 15.22 6.21
C ILE A 111 -5.86 16.34 6.94
N ALA A 112 -6.55 17.06 7.82
CA ALA A 112 -5.99 18.12 8.64
C ALA A 112 -5.21 17.54 9.85
N ALA A 113 -4.03 18.11 10.11
CA ALA A 113 -3.21 17.82 11.29
C ALA A 113 -2.33 19.04 11.62
N ALA A 114 -1.47 18.93 12.63
CA ALA A 114 -0.50 19.98 12.93
C ALA A 114 0.46 20.25 11.75
N ALA A 115 0.77 21.52 11.50
CA ALA A 115 1.79 21.89 10.52
C ALA A 115 3.15 21.28 10.90
N GLY A 116 3.87 20.73 9.92
CA GLY A 116 5.13 20.01 10.16
C GLY A 116 4.97 18.52 10.46
N THR A 117 3.74 18.01 10.66
CA THR A 117 3.47 16.55 10.77
C THR A 117 4.14 15.79 9.63
N VAL A 118 4.87 14.73 9.99
CA VAL A 118 5.61 13.89 9.04
C VAL A 118 4.65 13.06 8.20
N ILE A 119 4.83 13.10 6.88
CA ILE A 119 4.01 12.36 5.91
C ILE A 119 4.80 11.17 5.36
N TYR A 120 4.16 10.00 5.29
CA TYR A 120 4.74 8.73 4.89
C TYR A 120 4.00 8.11 3.69
N THR A 121 4.70 7.29 2.89
CA THR A 121 4.07 6.55 1.79
C THR A 121 3.44 5.24 2.28
N PRO A 122 2.19 4.91 1.92
CA PRO A 122 1.52 3.70 2.40
C PRO A 122 1.94 2.42 1.66
N GLY A 123 2.65 2.54 0.55
CA GLY A 123 3.24 1.46 -0.25
C GLY A 123 4.60 1.86 -0.82
N PRO A 124 5.37 0.91 -1.37
CA PRO A 124 6.63 1.21 -2.05
C PRO A 124 6.40 1.81 -3.45
N GLY A 125 7.42 2.41 -4.04
CA GLY A 125 7.36 2.88 -5.44
C GLY A 125 8.43 3.88 -5.85
N HIS A 126 8.43 4.26 -7.14
CA HIS A 126 9.32 5.28 -7.70
C HIS A 126 8.71 6.69 -7.65
N VAL A 127 9.51 7.68 -7.27
CA VAL A 127 9.12 9.10 -7.33
C VAL A 127 9.04 9.57 -8.79
N LEU A 128 7.85 9.97 -9.24
CA LEU A 128 7.62 10.54 -10.58
C LEU A 128 7.76 12.06 -10.61
N TYR A 129 7.52 12.74 -9.49
CA TYR A 129 7.51 14.19 -9.42
C TYR A 129 7.73 14.71 -8.00
N VAL A 130 8.42 15.84 -7.89
CA VAL A 130 8.67 16.58 -6.64
C VAL A 130 8.51 18.07 -6.95
N LYS A 131 7.76 18.80 -6.11
CA LYS A 131 7.50 20.24 -6.27
C LYS A 131 7.73 20.97 -4.96
N HIS A 132 8.52 22.04 -5.02
CA HIS A 132 8.79 22.95 -3.90
C HIS A 132 8.19 24.33 -4.24
N ALA A 133 6.96 24.58 -3.81
CA ALA A 133 6.20 25.79 -4.15
C ALA A 133 5.33 26.30 -2.99
N GLY A 134 5.91 26.37 -1.78
CA GLY A 134 5.19 26.83 -0.59
C GLY A 134 4.05 25.88 -0.23
N THR A 135 2.82 26.41 -0.15
CA THR A 135 1.59 25.62 0.06
C THR A 135 1.27 24.68 -1.09
N ASP A 136 1.71 25.01 -2.31
CA ASP A 136 1.54 24.20 -3.54
C ASP A 136 2.73 23.23 -3.75
N SER A 137 3.38 22.82 -2.65
CA SER A 137 4.42 21.78 -2.64
C SER A 137 3.80 20.38 -2.59
N GLY A 138 4.48 19.40 -3.19
CA GLY A 138 4.04 18.02 -3.13
C GLY A 138 4.94 17.01 -3.84
N VAL A 139 4.54 15.74 -3.77
CA VAL A 139 5.26 14.59 -4.33
C VAL A 139 4.28 13.65 -5.04
N VAL A 140 4.74 12.97 -6.10
CA VAL A 140 4.03 11.87 -6.77
C VAL A 140 4.90 10.63 -6.76
N ILE A 141 4.35 9.51 -6.34
CA ILE A 141 4.97 8.17 -6.35
C ILE A 141 4.14 7.24 -7.24
N THR A 142 4.77 6.38 -8.02
CA THR A 142 4.10 5.26 -8.72
C THR A 142 4.55 3.92 -8.18
N ASP A 143 3.62 2.98 -8.01
CA ASP A 143 3.92 1.58 -7.67
C ASP A 143 3.90 0.64 -8.90
N GLY A 144 3.70 1.21 -10.10
CA GLY A 144 3.59 0.48 -11.36
C GLY A 144 2.16 0.34 -11.89
N GLU A 145 1.14 0.54 -11.05
CA GLU A 145 -0.28 0.54 -11.47
C GLU A 145 -1.02 1.81 -11.01
N ARG A 146 -0.67 2.33 -9.82
CA ARG A 146 -1.27 3.50 -9.18
C ARG A 146 -0.26 4.65 -9.10
N GLN A 147 -0.76 5.87 -9.22
CA GLN A 147 -0.04 7.06 -8.78
C GLN A 147 -0.63 7.63 -7.49
N HIS A 148 0.22 7.65 -6.46
CA HIS A 148 -0.05 8.22 -5.14
C HIS A 148 0.47 9.67 -5.10
N THR A 149 -0.40 10.62 -4.79
CA THR A 149 -0.07 12.05 -4.78
C THR A 149 -0.23 12.63 -3.39
N PHE A 150 0.76 13.41 -2.97
CA PHE A 150 0.84 14.04 -1.64
C PHE A 150 0.98 15.54 -1.84
N TRP A 151 -0.15 16.25 -1.89
CA TRP A 151 -0.18 17.71 -2.00
C TRP A 151 -0.11 18.38 -0.62
N HIS A 152 0.13 19.69 -0.61
CA HIS A 152 0.32 20.50 0.60
C HIS A 152 1.38 19.94 1.54
N THR A 153 2.39 19.28 0.95
CA THR A 153 3.45 18.54 1.63
C THR A 153 4.80 19.07 1.16
N LYS A 154 5.60 19.60 2.09
CA LYS A 154 7.00 19.97 1.82
C LYS A 154 7.79 18.67 1.64
N PRO A 155 8.40 18.40 0.47
CA PRO A 155 9.13 17.15 0.24
C PRO A 155 10.31 16.97 1.19
N ALA A 156 10.67 15.73 1.46
CA ALA A 156 11.84 15.39 2.26
C ALA A 156 13.15 15.91 1.62
N PRO A 157 14.15 16.36 2.41
CA PRO A 157 15.44 16.80 1.86
C PRO A 157 16.11 15.69 1.03
N GLY A 158 16.61 16.04 -0.16
CA GLY A 158 17.30 15.13 -1.08
C GLY A 158 16.40 14.25 -1.96
N LEU A 159 15.08 14.25 -1.72
CA LEU A 159 14.10 13.49 -2.49
C LEU A 159 13.93 14.07 -3.91
N LYS A 160 14.06 13.24 -4.95
CA LYS A 160 13.98 13.67 -6.37
C LYS A 160 13.30 12.61 -7.25
N ARG A 161 12.95 12.98 -8.49
CA ARG A 161 12.41 12.04 -9.49
C ARG A 161 13.40 10.89 -9.74
N GLY A 162 12.89 9.67 -9.78
CA GLY A 162 13.65 8.43 -9.99
C GLY A 162 13.93 7.65 -8.70
N ASP A 163 13.95 8.32 -7.53
CA ASP A 163 14.18 7.65 -6.24
C ASP A 163 13.17 6.52 -6.01
N TRP A 164 13.65 5.35 -5.60
CA TRP A 164 12.82 4.27 -5.05
C TRP A 164 12.60 4.51 -3.56
N LEU A 165 11.35 4.39 -3.13
CA LEU A 165 10.94 4.52 -1.73
C LEU A 165 10.26 3.22 -1.28
N ASP A 166 10.60 2.73 -0.10
CA ASP A 166 9.89 1.62 0.52
C ASP A 166 8.64 2.11 1.28
N ARG A 167 7.73 1.17 1.58
CA ARG A 167 6.54 1.44 2.40
C ARG A 167 6.94 2.00 3.78
N GLY A 168 6.28 3.07 4.22
CA GLY A 168 6.61 3.78 5.45
C GLY A 168 7.78 4.76 5.30
N TYR A 169 8.36 4.94 4.11
CA TYR A 169 9.36 5.99 3.88
C TYR A 169 8.75 7.40 4.03
N ARG A 170 9.53 8.33 4.58
CA ARG A 170 9.15 9.74 4.77
C ARG A 170 9.12 10.50 3.46
N VAL A 171 7.92 10.78 2.95
CA VAL A 171 7.68 11.61 1.76
C VAL A 171 7.96 13.08 2.04
N GLY A 172 7.66 13.56 3.25
CA GLY A 172 7.83 14.97 3.59
C GLY A 172 7.25 15.39 4.94
N THR A 173 6.75 16.61 5.00
CA THR A 173 6.05 17.20 6.16
C THR A 173 4.93 18.14 5.71
N MET A 174 3.77 18.10 6.37
CA MET A 174 2.61 18.95 6.07
C MET A 174 2.95 20.46 6.12
N VAL A 175 2.52 21.23 5.12
CA VAL A 175 2.82 22.66 5.02
C VAL A 175 1.89 23.50 5.91
N LYS A 176 2.46 24.49 6.60
CA LYS A 176 1.70 25.48 7.38
C LYS A 176 0.87 26.37 6.45
N TRP A 177 -0.45 26.29 6.52
CA TRP A 177 -1.39 27.09 5.72
C TRP A 177 -2.55 27.70 6.55
N GLY A 178 -2.32 27.90 7.85
CA GLY A 178 -3.35 28.42 8.76
C GLY A 178 -4.51 27.44 8.91
N SER A 179 -5.76 27.92 8.80
CA SER A 179 -6.96 27.07 8.80
C SER A 179 -7.04 26.09 7.62
N ARG A 180 -6.20 26.25 6.59
CA ARG A 180 -6.10 25.34 5.44
C ARG A 180 -4.96 24.31 5.59
N THR A 181 -4.44 24.09 6.80
CA THR A 181 -3.34 23.14 7.04
C THR A 181 -3.86 21.70 6.98
N HIS A 182 -3.60 21.02 5.86
CA HIS A 182 -3.97 19.62 5.62
C HIS A 182 -2.96 18.94 4.69
N LEU A 183 -2.98 17.61 4.68
CA LEU A 183 -2.49 16.79 3.58
C LEU A 183 -3.68 16.57 2.63
N HIS A 184 -3.53 16.94 1.36
CA HIS A 184 -4.39 16.38 0.31
C HIS A 184 -3.70 15.12 -0.24
N TYR A 185 -4.38 13.98 -0.16
CA TYR A 185 -3.87 12.69 -0.63
C TYR A 185 -4.81 12.05 -1.65
N SER A 186 -4.28 11.69 -2.82
CA SER A 186 -5.07 11.10 -3.92
C SER A 186 -4.38 9.91 -4.57
N VAL A 187 -5.20 8.96 -5.06
CA VAL A 187 -4.76 7.73 -5.72
C VAL A 187 -5.45 7.63 -7.08
N HIS A 188 -4.66 7.38 -8.13
CA HIS A 188 -5.15 7.33 -9.50
C HIS A 188 -4.68 6.04 -10.18
N LEU A 189 -5.59 5.36 -10.89
CA LEU A 189 -5.32 4.12 -11.63
C LEU A 189 -4.75 4.46 -13.01
N THR A 190 -3.43 4.64 -13.09
CA THR A 190 -2.74 5.07 -14.33
C THR A 190 -2.15 3.92 -15.15
N GLY A 191 -2.04 2.73 -14.57
CA GLY A 191 -1.18 1.67 -15.12
C GLY A 191 0.31 2.06 -15.10
N PRO A 192 1.16 1.35 -15.85
CA PRO A 192 2.62 1.52 -15.87
C PRO A 192 3.04 2.80 -16.61
N SER A 193 2.79 3.94 -15.97
CA SER A 193 3.13 5.27 -16.49
C SER A 193 4.32 5.88 -15.75
N ASP A 194 5.34 6.30 -16.51
CA ASP A 194 6.55 6.99 -16.03
C ASP A 194 6.35 8.49 -15.77
N THR A 195 5.17 9.01 -16.13
CA THR A 195 4.85 10.43 -16.13
C THR A 195 3.75 10.78 -15.13
N HIS A 196 4.02 11.81 -14.33
CA HIS A 196 3.04 12.36 -13.39
C HIS A 196 1.84 13.03 -14.08
N LYS A 197 1.80 13.09 -15.42
CA LYS A 197 0.71 13.71 -16.19
C LYS A 197 -0.43 12.76 -16.58
N ALA A 198 -0.32 11.47 -16.24
CA ALA A 198 -1.37 10.47 -16.52
C ALA A 198 -2.60 10.58 -15.58
N ARG A 199 -2.50 11.33 -14.48
CA ARG A 199 -3.59 11.52 -13.51
C ARG A 199 -4.63 12.52 -14.00
N ASN A 200 -5.90 12.16 -13.86
CA ASN A 200 -7.06 13.02 -14.05
C ASN A 200 -8.24 12.46 -13.23
N ASP A 201 -9.28 13.25 -12.98
CA ASP A 201 -10.44 12.81 -12.20
C ASP A 201 -11.08 11.53 -12.75
N GLY A 202 -11.08 11.38 -14.08
CA GLY A 202 -11.54 10.21 -14.82
C GLY A 202 -10.78 8.90 -14.55
N ASN A 203 -9.60 8.94 -13.90
CA ASN A 203 -8.90 7.76 -13.37
C ASN A 203 -8.55 7.84 -11.87
N ALA A 204 -9.07 8.84 -11.14
CA ALA A 204 -9.00 8.87 -9.68
C ALA A 204 -9.91 7.81 -9.03
N ILE A 205 -9.55 7.40 -7.81
CA ILE A 205 -10.35 6.52 -6.93
C ILE A 205 -10.36 7.05 -5.50
N ASP A 206 -11.43 6.74 -4.75
CA ASP A 206 -11.46 6.88 -3.29
C ASP A 206 -10.30 6.05 -2.68
N PRO A 207 -9.31 6.70 -2.04
CA PRO A 207 -8.18 6.00 -1.42
C PRO A 207 -8.58 5.09 -0.25
N LEU A 208 -9.74 5.32 0.35
CA LEU A 208 -10.28 4.56 1.47
C LEU A 208 -11.01 3.30 0.99
N THR A 209 -11.77 3.36 -0.11
CA THR A 209 -12.50 2.22 -0.71
C THR A 209 -11.60 1.01 -0.92
N LEU A 210 -10.37 1.20 -1.39
CA LEU A 210 -9.40 0.11 -1.58
C LEU A 210 -9.09 -0.61 -0.26
N ILE A 211 -8.80 0.14 0.82
CA ILE A 211 -8.50 -0.45 2.13
C ILE A 211 -9.76 -0.96 2.84
N ARG A 212 -10.91 -0.27 2.70
CA ARG A 212 -12.21 -0.72 3.22
C ARG A 212 -12.56 -2.10 2.65
N ARG A 213 -12.43 -2.30 1.33
CA ARG A 213 -12.65 -3.60 0.65
C ARG A 213 -11.64 -4.67 1.04
N LEU A 214 -10.34 -4.33 1.12
CA LEU A 214 -9.31 -5.28 1.57
C LEU A 214 -9.54 -5.75 3.02
N LYS A 215 -9.89 -4.82 3.93
CA LYS A 215 -10.26 -5.17 5.32
C LYS A 215 -11.49 -6.09 5.36
N GLN A 216 -12.53 -5.79 4.58
CA GLN A 216 -13.73 -6.64 4.49
C GLN A 216 -13.40 -8.06 4.00
N GLY A 217 -12.56 -8.19 2.95
CA GLY A 217 -12.10 -9.49 2.44
C GLY A 217 -11.32 -10.30 3.48
N VAL A 218 -10.39 -9.67 4.21
CA VAL A 218 -9.63 -10.33 5.29
C VAL A 218 -10.53 -10.76 6.46
N ILE A 219 -11.56 -9.97 6.80
CA ILE A 219 -12.53 -10.34 7.84
C ILE A 219 -13.36 -11.56 7.38
N ALA A 220 -13.85 -11.56 6.13
CA ALA A 220 -14.62 -12.67 5.58
C ALA A 220 -13.80 -13.96 5.49
N ALA A 221 -12.53 -13.88 5.09
CA ALA A 221 -11.62 -15.02 5.06
C ALA A 221 -11.44 -15.63 6.47
N LYS A 222 -11.12 -14.80 7.48
CA LYS A 222 -10.98 -15.26 8.87
C LYS A 222 -12.26 -15.84 9.46
N GLN A 223 -13.44 -15.34 9.04
CA GLN A 223 -14.72 -15.92 9.43
C GLN A 223 -14.93 -17.30 8.79
N ALA A 224 -14.58 -17.47 7.52
CA ALA A 224 -14.64 -18.78 6.85
C ALA A 224 -13.67 -19.80 7.47
N GLU A 225 -12.43 -19.38 7.76
CA GLU A 225 -11.42 -20.19 8.47
C GLU A 225 -11.94 -20.65 9.84
N ALA A 226 -12.52 -19.74 10.63
CA ALA A 226 -13.07 -20.06 11.95
C ALA A 226 -14.27 -21.04 11.87
N ILE A 227 -15.16 -20.85 10.89
CA ILE A 227 -16.29 -21.76 10.65
C ILE A 227 -15.77 -23.15 10.24
N GLN A 228 -14.77 -23.23 9.37
CA GLN A 228 -14.18 -24.50 8.93
C GLN A 228 -13.46 -25.22 10.08
N ALA A 229 -12.73 -24.48 10.93
CA ALA A 229 -12.12 -25.02 12.15
C ALA A 229 -13.17 -25.61 13.10
N GLN A 230 -14.21 -24.83 13.42
CA GLN A 230 -15.31 -25.28 14.29
C GLN A 230 -16.04 -26.51 13.71
N GLN A 231 -16.27 -26.56 12.41
CA GLN A 231 -16.85 -27.74 11.74
C GLN A 231 -15.92 -28.96 11.82
N SER A 232 -14.59 -28.78 11.76
CA SER A 232 -13.64 -29.88 11.92
C SER A 232 -13.57 -30.44 13.35
N GLU A 233 -13.69 -29.58 14.37
CA GLU A 233 -13.78 -29.99 15.78
C GLU A 233 -15.10 -30.73 16.06
N LEU A 234 -16.22 -30.25 15.50
CA LEU A 234 -17.52 -30.91 15.58
C LEU A 234 -17.53 -32.27 14.83
N ALA A 235 -16.84 -32.37 13.69
CA ALA A 235 -16.68 -33.64 12.98
C ALA A 235 -15.81 -34.65 13.75
N TRP A 236 -14.73 -34.18 14.38
CA TRP A 236 -13.84 -35.02 15.18
C TRP A 236 -14.53 -35.56 16.45
N THR A 237 -15.22 -34.67 17.18
CA THR A 237 -16.01 -35.07 18.36
C THR A 237 -17.25 -35.90 18.01
N GLY A 238 -17.80 -35.75 16.80
CA GLY A 238 -18.94 -36.54 16.32
C GLY A 238 -18.62 -38.02 16.06
N ASP A 239 -17.45 -38.34 15.49
CA ASP A 239 -17.07 -39.73 15.18
C ASP A 239 -16.68 -40.54 16.44
N SER A 240 -16.18 -39.87 17.49
CA SER A 240 -15.89 -40.51 18.78
C SER A 240 -17.11 -41.04 19.53
N GLY A 241 -18.34 -40.67 19.14
CA GLY A 241 -19.57 -41.20 19.73
C GLY A 241 -20.05 -42.54 19.17
N LEU A 242 -19.47 -43.03 18.07
CA LEU A 242 -20.02 -44.14 17.27
C LEU A 242 -19.01 -45.24 16.90
N ARG A 243 -17.79 -45.22 17.46
CA ARG A 243 -16.71 -46.18 17.11
C ARG A 243 -16.12 -46.97 18.28
N ASP A 244 -16.63 -46.83 19.49
CA ASP A 244 -16.20 -47.61 20.67
C ASP A 244 -16.77 -49.04 20.71
N ASN A 245 -16.75 -49.72 19.57
CA ASN A 245 -16.90 -51.17 19.47
C ASN A 245 -15.80 -51.74 18.55
N HIS A 246 -15.02 -52.67 19.10
CA HIS A 246 -14.00 -53.49 18.39
C HIS A 246 -12.69 -52.81 17.94
N ARG A 247 -11.87 -52.32 18.88
CA ARG A 247 -10.41 -52.57 18.77
C ARG A 247 -9.70 -52.76 20.11
N SER A 248 -9.80 -53.98 20.61
CA SER A 248 -9.11 -54.44 21.82
C SER A 248 -7.59 -54.50 21.67
N LEU A 249 -6.89 -54.25 22.77
CA LEU A 249 -5.66 -54.94 23.21
C LEU A 249 -4.63 -55.34 22.13
N MET A 250 -3.62 -54.51 21.91
CA MET A 250 -2.27 -54.97 21.56
C MET A 250 -1.21 -54.19 22.34
N LEU A 251 -0.05 -54.81 22.58
CA LEU A 251 0.87 -54.42 23.65
C LEU A 251 1.88 -53.31 23.29
N ALA A 252 2.43 -52.75 24.36
CA ALA A 252 3.41 -51.69 24.47
C ALA A 252 4.75 -51.87 23.72
N ALA A 253 5.51 -50.75 23.76
CA ALA A 253 6.99 -50.62 23.76
C ALA A 253 7.72 -50.28 22.45
N ALA A 254 8.08 -49.01 22.30
CA ALA A 254 9.35 -48.54 21.73
C ALA A 254 9.72 -47.14 22.32
N HIS A 255 11.02 -46.83 22.42
CA HIS A 255 11.53 -45.70 23.22
C HIS A 255 11.60 -44.34 22.51
N GLN A 256 11.28 -43.29 23.28
CA GLN A 256 12.01 -42.00 23.44
C GLN A 256 12.92 -41.49 22.30
N SER A 257 12.71 -40.25 21.85
CA SER A 257 13.66 -39.12 22.08
C SER A 257 13.28 -37.82 21.36
N SER A 258 13.74 -36.68 21.90
CA SER A 258 13.66 -35.30 21.38
C SER A 258 14.47 -34.37 22.31
N PRO A 259 14.86 -33.14 21.93
CA PRO A 259 14.84 -32.50 20.60
C PRO A 259 16.25 -32.04 20.17
N SER A 260 16.36 -31.20 19.12
CA SER A 260 17.49 -30.26 18.97
C SER A 260 17.03 -28.92 18.38
N GLU A 261 17.59 -27.83 18.91
CA GLU A 261 17.19 -26.46 18.56
C GLU A 261 17.88 -25.95 17.28
N ARG A 262 17.25 -25.00 16.59
CA ARG A 262 17.93 -24.16 15.59
C ARG A 262 17.49 -22.70 15.73
N SER A 263 18.44 -21.79 15.58
CA SER A 263 18.37 -20.40 16.04
C SER A 263 17.44 -19.48 15.24
N LYS A 264 16.81 -18.53 15.94
CA LYS A 264 16.09 -17.39 15.33
C LYS A 264 17.06 -16.39 14.68
N PRO A 265 16.76 -15.84 13.50
CA PRO A 265 17.30 -14.55 13.08
C PRO A 265 16.60 -13.40 13.83
N ALA A 266 17.25 -12.24 13.95
CA ALA A 266 16.71 -11.08 14.66
C ALA A 266 15.62 -10.36 13.85
N GLN A 267 14.50 -10.03 14.49
CA GLN A 267 13.45 -9.19 13.90
C GLN A 267 13.82 -7.70 14.04
N GLY A 268 13.74 -6.96 12.94
CA GLY A 268 13.58 -5.49 12.98
C GLY A 268 12.19 -5.10 13.49
N PRO A 269 11.93 -3.81 13.80
CA PRO A 269 10.66 -3.37 14.37
C PRO A 269 9.48 -3.60 13.40
N GLU A 270 8.67 -4.61 13.71
CA GLU A 270 7.49 -4.97 12.94
C GLU A 270 6.34 -3.99 13.22
N LEU A 271 6.00 -3.15 12.24
CA LEU A 271 4.83 -2.26 12.30
C LEU A 271 3.53 -3.07 12.13
N THR A 272 3.15 -3.75 13.20
CA THR A 272 1.92 -4.55 13.29
C THR A 272 0.67 -3.67 13.25
N TYR A 273 -0.33 -4.09 12.45
CA TYR A 273 -1.63 -3.41 12.42
C TYR A 273 -2.47 -3.79 13.63
N ARG A 274 -2.45 -2.95 14.66
CA ARG A 274 -3.39 -3.08 15.79
C ARG A 274 -4.80 -2.68 15.34
N VAL A 275 -5.60 -3.66 14.95
CA VAL A 275 -7.04 -3.47 14.71
C VAL A 275 -7.74 -3.50 16.06
N GLU A 276 -7.96 -2.32 16.65
CA GLU A 276 -8.74 -2.18 17.87
C GLU A 276 -10.24 -2.25 17.53
N THR A 277 -10.82 -3.43 17.72
CA THR A 277 -12.27 -3.64 17.57
C THR A 277 -13.01 -3.07 18.78
N LEU A 278 -13.38 -1.79 18.69
CA LEU A 278 -14.45 -1.24 19.53
C LEU A 278 -15.78 -1.88 19.11
N LEU A 279 -16.20 -2.91 19.84
CA LEU A 279 -17.57 -3.39 19.79
C LEU A 279 -18.48 -2.37 20.48
N PRO A 280 -19.67 -2.06 19.94
CA PRO A 280 -20.64 -1.25 20.68
C PRO A 280 -21.20 -2.06 21.86
N GLU A 281 -21.17 -1.45 23.05
CA GLU A 281 -21.99 -1.86 24.20
C GLU A 281 -23.45 -2.00 23.74
N ARG A 282 -24.14 -3.05 24.19
CA ARG A 282 -25.57 -3.25 23.90
C ARG A 282 -26.44 -2.63 25.00
N PRO A 283 -27.62 -2.10 24.66
CA PRO A 283 -28.62 -1.67 25.65
C PRO A 283 -29.27 -2.86 26.37
#